data_AF-A0A365K3H3-F1
#
_entry.id   AF-A0A365K3H3-F1
#
_cell.length_a   1.000
_cell.length_b   1.000
_cell.length_c   1.000
_cell.angle_alpha   90.00
_cell.angle_beta   90.00
_cell.angle_gamma   90.00
#
_symmetry.space_group_name_H-M   'P 1'
#
loop_
_entity.id
_entity.type
_entity.pdbx_description
1 polymer ?
#
loop_
_entity_poly.entity_id
_entity_poly.type
_entity_poly.pdbx_seq_one_letter_code
_entity_poly.pdbx_strand_id
1 'polypeptide(L)'
;MDILGLIGILLGIVTIVLFIVKKFSIIVAAPIATIVVLLFSGVPILETVFGKENSYMAALAGFIAANFAIFLLGSILAKYMDKSGATVSIADKVLSVVGTKNPYNALVALFIISAILTYGGINVFVIIFALIPMSKPIFRELNISWKLVIIPIFGGDIDVHDDDASRCAILA
;
A
#
# COMPACT_ATOMS: atom_id res chain seq x y z
N MET A 1 -5.29 30.16 -8.35
CA MET A 1 -5.02 29.43 -7.09
C MET A 1 -5.19 30.44 -5.99
N ASP A 2 -6.41 30.58 -5.50
CA ASP A 2 -6.71 31.58 -4.48
C ASP A 2 -6.05 31.17 -3.15
N ILE A 3 -5.55 32.15 -2.39
CA ILE A 3 -4.87 31.93 -1.10
C ILE A 3 -5.72 31.07 -0.13
N LEU A 4 -7.05 31.11 -0.28
CA LEU A 4 -8.00 30.25 0.43
C LEU A 4 -7.78 28.75 0.19
N GLY A 5 -7.50 28.33 -1.06
CA GLY A 5 -7.26 26.93 -1.38
C GLY A 5 -5.96 26.40 -0.76
N LEU A 6 -4.92 27.24 -0.73
CA LEU A 6 -3.66 26.89 -0.07
C LEU A 6 -3.84 26.74 1.44
N ILE A 7 -4.60 27.64 2.06
CA ILE A 7 -4.94 27.58 3.50
C ILE A 7 -5.78 26.34 3.81
N GLY A 8 -6.75 25.98 2.96
CA GLY A 8 -7.58 24.79 3.11
C GLY A 8 -6.77 23.48 3.07
N ILE A 9 -5.82 23.36 2.14
CA ILE A 9 -4.90 22.21 2.07
C ILE A 9 -4.04 22.15 3.33
N LEU A 10 -3.47 23.27 3.77
CA LEU A 10 -2.62 23.34 4.96
C LEU A 10 -3.39 22.91 6.22
N LEU A 11 -4.63 23.40 6.37
CA LEU A 11 -5.52 23.05 7.48
C LEU A 11 -5.92 21.57 7.46
N GLY A 12 -6.15 21.01 6.27
CA GLY A 12 -6.44 19.58 6.08
C GLY A 12 -5.32 18.67 6.53
N ILE A 13 -4.09 18.98 6.10
CA ILE A 13 -2.90 18.23 6.49
C ILE A 13 -2.73 18.26 8.01
N VAL A 14 -2.85 19.44 8.63
CA VAL A 14 -2.79 19.59 10.09
C VAL A 14 -3.87 18.75 10.79
N THR A 15 -5.09 18.75 10.25
CA THR A 15 -6.21 17.96 10.80
C THR A 15 -5.92 16.46 10.73
N ILE A 16 -5.39 15.95 9.61
CA ILE A 16 -5.01 14.54 9.47
C ILE A 16 -3.94 14.17 10.49
N VAL A 17 -2.88 14.98 10.61
CA VAL A 17 -1.78 14.72 11.54
C VAL A 17 -2.29 14.64 12.98
N LEU A 18 -3.18 15.56 13.39
CA LEU A 18 -3.78 15.53 14.72
C LEU A 18 -4.61 14.26 14.98
N PHE A 19 -5.35 13.79 13.98
CA PHE A 19 -6.12 12.55 14.09
C PHE A 19 -5.23 11.30 14.21
N ILE A 20 -4.11 11.26 13.46
CA ILE A 20 -3.13 10.18 13.54
C ILE A 20 -2.47 10.15 14.93
N VAL A 21 -2.08 11.30 15.46
CA VAL A 21 -1.46 11.40 16.80
C VAL A 21 -2.42 10.94 17.90
N LYS A 22 -3.73 11.14 17.74
CA LYS A 22 -4.77 10.66 18.68
C LYS A 22 -5.09 9.16 18.56
N LYS A 23 -4.35 8.37 17.77
CA LYS A 23 -4.59 6.93 17.53
C LYS A 23 -5.99 6.60 17.00
N PHE A 24 -6.66 7.53 16.32
CA PHE A 24 -7.91 7.21 15.63
C PHE A 24 -7.64 6.35 14.40
N SER A 25 -8.65 5.56 14.00
CA SER A 25 -8.57 4.79 12.76
C SER A 25 -8.37 5.73 11.57
N ILE A 26 -7.30 5.51 10.81
CA ILE A 26 -6.99 6.25 9.57
C ILE A 26 -8.15 6.21 8.58
N ILE A 27 -8.90 5.10 8.57
CA ILE A 27 -10.07 4.91 7.72
C ILE A 27 -11.15 5.96 8.01
N VAL A 28 -11.31 6.37 9.27
CA VAL A 28 -12.29 7.38 9.68
C VAL A 28 -11.71 8.79 9.60
N ALA A 29 -10.41 8.94 9.89
CA ALA A 29 -9.73 10.22 9.84
C ALA A 29 -9.67 10.83 8.43
N ALA A 30 -9.44 10.01 7.40
CA ALA A 30 -9.27 10.48 6.03
C ALA A 30 -10.55 11.18 5.47
N PRO A 31 -11.75 10.60 5.55
CA PRO A 31 -12.98 11.29 5.12
C PRO A 31 -13.24 12.60 5.87
N ILE A 32 -13.00 12.62 7.18
CA ILE A 32 -13.20 13.82 8.01
C ILE A 32 -12.28 14.95 7.55
N ALA A 33 -11.00 14.63 7.32
CA ALA A 33 -10.05 15.61 6.83
C ALA A 33 -10.40 16.12 5.43
N THR A 34 -10.86 15.24 4.55
CA THR A 34 -11.36 15.66 3.23
C THR A 34 -12.51 16.65 3.36
N ILE A 35 -13.46 16.42 4.27
CA ILE A 35 -14.56 17.37 4.54
C ILE A 35 -14.01 18.71 5.02
N VAL A 36 -13.03 18.71 5.94
CA VAL A 36 -12.40 19.94 6.43
C VAL A 36 -11.69 20.69 5.30
N VAL A 37 -10.93 20.02 4.43
CA VAL A 37 -10.29 20.67 3.27
C VAL A 37 -11.33 21.30 2.34
N LEU A 38 -12.40 20.57 2.04
CA LEU A 38 -13.44 21.03 1.12
C LEU A 38 -14.20 22.26 1.62
N LEU A 39 -14.44 22.34 2.93
CA LEU A 39 -15.09 23.50 3.55
C LEU A 39 -14.25 24.78 3.43
N PHE A 40 -12.91 24.66 3.47
CA PHE A 40 -12.01 25.82 3.46
C PHE A 40 -11.47 26.17 2.07
N SER A 41 -11.46 25.23 1.12
CA SER A 41 -10.90 25.45 -0.22
C SER A 41 -11.81 26.19 -1.21
N GLY A 42 -13.07 26.49 -0.85
CA GLY A 42 -13.98 27.29 -1.69
C GLY A 42 -14.41 26.64 -3.02
N VAL A 43 -14.12 25.34 -3.20
CA VAL A 43 -14.47 24.56 -4.39
C VAL A 43 -15.85 23.94 -4.18
N PRO A 44 -16.73 23.85 -5.20
CA PRO A 44 -18.04 23.19 -5.06
C PRO A 44 -17.91 21.74 -4.59
N ILE A 45 -18.18 21.55 -3.29
CA ILE A 45 -18.03 20.31 -2.50
C ILE A 45 -18.69 19.10 -3.20
N LEU A 46 -19.86 19.33 -3.79
CA LEU A 46 -20.65 18.31 -4.48
C LEU A 46 -20.03 17.86 -5.79
N GLU A 47 -19.33 18.73 -6.54
CA GLU A 47 -18.71 18.36 -7.80
C GLU A 47 -17.36 17.66 -7.59
N THR A 48 -16.58 18.10 -6.60
CA THR A 48 -15.26 17.50 -6.32
C THR A 48 -15.37 16.11 -5.65
N VAL A 49 -16.39 15.90 -4.81
CA VAL A 49 -16.61 14.60 -4.12
C VAL A 49 -17.58 13.69 -4.87
N PHE A 50 -18.68 14.25 -5.42
CA PHE A 50 -19.79 13.48 -6.00
C PHE A 50 -20.05 13.81 -7.48
N GLY A 51 -19.24 14.65 -8.13
CA GLY A 51 -19.40 14.99 -9.53
C GLY A 51 -19.21 13.79 -10.48
N LYS A 52 -19.80 13.89 -11.67
CA LYS A 52 -19.79 12.81 -12.68
C LYS A 52 -18.43 12.61 -13.35
N GLU A 53 -17.61 13.65 -13.49
CA GLU A 53 -16.30 13.57 -14.14
C GLU A 53 -15.22 14.18 -13.24
N ASN A 54 -14.12 13.45 -13.03
CA ASN A 54 -12.97 13.80 -12.17
C ASN A 54 -13.23 13.91 -10.66
N SER A 55 -14.31 13.35 -10.13
CA SER A 55 -14.51 13.26 -8.68
C SER A 55 -13.68 12.13 -8.05
N TYR A 56 -13.36 12.29 -6.77
CA TYR A 56 -12.67 11.25 -5.99
C TYR A 56 -13.44 9.91 -6.02
N MET A 57 -14.77 9.95 -5.96
CA MET A 57 -15.62 8.76 -6.04
C MET A 57 -15.56 8.10 -7.42
N ALA A 58 -15.55 8.87 -8.52
CA ALA A 58 -15.44 8.31 -9.86
C ALA A 58 -14.07 7.64 -10.09
N ALA A 59 -12.99 8.27 -9.63
CA ALA A 59 -11.64 7.69 -9.71
C ALA A 59 -11.51 6.39 -8.89
N LEU A 60 -12.04 6.37 -7.66
CA LEU A 60 -12.06 5.15 -6.84
C LEU A 60 -12.93 4.06 -7.46
N ALA A 61 -14.12 4.39 -7.95
CA ALA A 61 -15.00 3.42 -8.60
C ALA A 61 -14.35 2.84 -9.86
N GLY A 62 -13.70 3.68 -10.68
CA GLY A 62 -12.94 3.25 -11.85
C GLY A 62 -11.78 2.33 -11.48
N PHE A 63 -11.03 2.66 -10.43
CA PHE A 63 -9.94 1.83 -9.92
C PHE A 63 -10.42 0.46 -9.43
N ILE A 64 -11.49 0.44 -8.62
CA ILE A 64 -12.07 -0.82 -8.10
C ILE A 64 -12.62 -1.65 -9.25
N ALA A 65 -13.34 -1.04 -10.20
CA ALA A 65 -13.88 -1.74 -11.36
C ALA A 65 -12.76 -2.35 -12.23
N ALA A 66 -11.69 -1.59 -12.49
CA ALA A 66 -10.55 -2.05 -13.27
C ALA A 66 -9.81 -3.22 -12.60
N ASN A 67 -9.69 -3.22 -11.28
CA ASN A 67 -8.92 -4.21 -10.52
C ASN A 67 -9.81 -5.24 -9.79
N PHE A 68 -11.11 -5.26 -10.07
CA PHE A 68 -12.07 -6.07 -9.31
C PHE A 68 -11.72 -7.56 -9.31
N ALA A 69 -11.37 -8.09 -10.48
CA ALA A 69 -10.96 -9.48 -10.61
C ALA A 69 -9.70 -9.79 -9.79
N ILE A 70 -8.71 -8.90 -9.80
CA ILE A 70 -7.47 -9.05 -9.02
C ILE A 70 -7.77 -9.04 -7.52
N PHE A 71 -8.61 -8.12 -7.05
CA PHE A 71 -9.01 -8.06 -5.64
C PHE A 71 -9.78 -9.31 -5.19
N LEU A 72 -10.72 -9.78 -6.03
CA LEU A 72 -11.48 -10.99 -5.78
C LEU A 72 -10.55 -12.22 -5.71
N LEU A 73 -9.75 -12.46 -6.74
CA LEU A 73 -8.82 -13.59 -6.81
C LEU A 73 -7.75 -13.51 -5.72
N GLY A 74 -7.21 -12.33 -5.46
CA GLY A 74 -6.23 -12.08 -4.41
C GLY A 74 -6.78 -12.41 -3.02
N SER A 75 -8.03 -12.04 -2.73
CA SER A 75 -8.68 -12.39 -1.46
C SER A 75 -8.90 -13.91 -1.30
N ILE A 76 -9.30 -14.59 -2.37
CA ILE A 76 -9.50 -16.05 -2.39
C ILE A 76 -8.15 -16.75 -2.22
N LEU A 77 -7.12 -16.34 -2.96
CA LEU A 77 -5.77 -16.87 -2.88
C LEU A 77 -5.20 -16.70 -1.47
N ALA A 78 -5.29 -15.50 -0.90
CA ALA A 78 -4.80 -15.24 0.45
C ALA A 78 -5.48 -16.16 1.48
N LYS A 79 -6.80 -16.37 1.37
CA LYS A 79 -7.52 -17.28 2.27
C LYS A 79 -7.20 -18.75 2.01
N TYR A 80 -7.01 -19.13 0.76
CA TYR A 80 -6.65 -20.49 0.37
C TYR A 80 -5.24 -20.85 0.86
N MET A 81 -4.27 -19.96 0.74
CA MET A 81 -2.92 -20.14 1.28
C MET A 81 -2.93 -20.29 2.81
N ASP A 82 -3.67 -19.42 3.51
CA ASP A 82 -3.82 -19.47 4.98
C ASP A 82 -4.48 -20.79 5.44
N LYS A 83 -5.44 -21.34 4.68
CA LYS A 83 -6.11 -22.62 5.00
C LYS A 83 -5.33 -23.86 4.56
N SER A 84 -4.58 -23.81 3.48
CA SER A 84 -3.84 -24.97 2.94
C SER A 84 -2.57 -25.28 3.72
N GLY A 85 -2.11 -24.38 4.60
CA GLY A 85 -0.83 -24.53 5.30
C GLY A 85 0.40 -24.37 4.37
N ALA A 86 0.19 -24.15 3.08
CA ALA A 86 1.25 -23.91 2.10
C ALA A 86 2.16 -22.76 2.52
N THR A 87 1.59 -21.76 3.19
CA THR A 87 2.31 -20.61 3.71
C THR A 87 3.43 -20.99 4.70
N VAL A 88 3.22 -22.00 5.55
CA VAL A 88 4.24 -22.46 6.52
C VAL A 88 5.37 -23.18 5.79
N SER A 89 5.03 -24.08 4.86
CA SER A 89 6.04 -24.80 4.06
C SER A 89 6.89 -23.85 3.20
N ILE A 90 6.29 -22.80 2.65
CA ILE A 90 7.03 -21.75 1.92
C ILE A 90 7.95 -20.99 2.87
N ALA A 91 7.49 -20.65 4.08
CA ALA A 91 8.30 -19.97 5.08
C ALA A 91 9.52 -20.81 5.51
N ASP A 92 9.30 -22.08 5.85
CA ASP A 92 10.38 -23.03 6.20
C ASP A 92 11.44 -23.09 5.10
N LYS A 93 10.98 -23.17 3.84
CA LYS A 93 11.88 -23.25 2.68
C LYS A 93 12.67 -21.96 2.49
N VAL A 94 12.04 -20.79 2.62
CA VAL A 94 12.74 -19.50 2.56
C VAL A 94 13.73 -19.37 3.72
N LEU A 95 13.34 -19.71 4.94
CA LEU A 95 14.19 -19.64 6.13
C LEU A 95 15.36 -20.62 6.06
N SER A 96 15.19 -21.78 5.42
CA SER A 96 16.27 -22.74 5.16
C SER A 96 17.36 -22.17 4.23
N VAL A 97 16.99 -21.31 3.29
CA VAL A 97 17.92 -20.68 2.33
C VAL A 97 18.60 -19.46 2.94
N VAL A 98 17.87 -18.63 3.68
CA VAL A 98 18.37 -17.33 4.15
C VAL A 98 18.97 -17.40 5.57
N GLY A 99 18.68 -18.50 6.29
CA GLY A 99 19.22 -18.81 7.61
C GLY A 99 18.51 -18.08 8.75
N THR A 100 18.22 -18.80 9.83
CA THR A 100 17.53 -18.28 11.03
C THR A 100 18.42 -17.43 11.95
N LYS A 101 19.70 -17.23 11.60
CA LYS A 101 20.70 -16.61 12.48
C LYS A 101 20.51 -15.09 12.64
N ASN A 102 19.95 -14.41 11.64
CA ASN A 102 19.67 -12.97 11.70
C ASN A 102 18.24 -12.67 11.24
N PRO A 103 17.41 -11.98 12.04
CA PRO A 103 16.04 -11.63 11.66
C PRO A 103 15.97 -10.68 10.46
N TYR A 104 17.02 -9.88 10.24
CA TYR A 104 17.12 -8.98 9.09
C TYR A 104 17.19 -9.70 7.74
N ASN A 105 17.69 -10.94 7.72
CA ASN A 105 17.84 -11.71 6.49
C ASN A 105 16.49 -12.01 5.84
N ALA A 106 15.45 -12.29 6.63
CA ALA A 106 14.12 -12.53 6.07
C ALA A 106 13.45 -11.27 5.52
N LEU A 107 13.73 -10.11 6.11
CA LEU A 107 13.30 -8.84 5.54
C LEU A 107 13.97 -8.62 4.18
N VAL A 108 15.28 -8.85 4.08
CA VAL A 108 16.01 -8.75 2.81
C VAL A 108 15.51 -9.77 1.79
N ALA A 109 15.18 -10.99 2.22
CA ALA A 109 14.61 -12.01 1.32
C ALA A 109 13.25 -11.58 0.76
N LEU A 110 12.35 -11.08 1.61
CA LEU A 110 11.04 -10.57 1.18
C LEU A 110 11.17 -9.34 0.29
N PHE A 111 12.13 -8.46 0.58
CA PHE A 111 12.47 -7.32 -0.26
C PHE A 111 12.91 -7.78 -1.66
N ILE A 112 13.84 -8.74 -1.76
CA ILE A 112 14.29 -9.27 -3.05
C ILE A 112 13.13 -9.92 -3.81
N ILE A 113 12.26 -10.67 -3.14
CA ILE A 113 11.07 -11.27 -3.76
C ILE A 113 10.16 -10.17 -4.32
N SER A 114 9.85 -9.13 -3.54
CA SER A 114 9.02 -8.01 -4.00
C SER A 114 9.65 -7.27 -5.18
N ALA A 115 10.97 -7.05 -5.18
CA ALA A 115 11.68 -6.42 -6.28
C ALA A 115 11.58 -7.26 -7.56
N ILE A 116 11.82 -8.58 -7.48
CA ILE A 116 11.70 -9.48 -8.64
C ILE A 116 10.27 -9.47 -9.22
N LEU A 117 9.24 -9.48 -8.36
CA LEU A 117 7.84 -9.43 -8.80
C LEU A 117 7.51 -8.11 -9.48
N THR A 118 8.02 -7.00 -8.94
CA THR A 118 7.83 -5.65 -9.51
C THR A 118 8.53 -5.51 -10.86
N TYR A 119 9.77 -5.99 -10.97
CA TYR A 119 10.50 -6.09 -12.24
C TYR A 119 9.79 -6.98 -13.28
N GLY A 120 8.97 -7.93 -12.83
CA GLY A 120 8.11 -8.74 -13.69
C GLY A 120 6.94 -7.98 -14.34
N GLY A 121 6.83 -6.66 -14.13
CA GLY A 121 5.74 -5.83 -14.63
C GLY A 121 4.41 -6.08 -13.91
N ILE A 122 4.46 -6.72 -12.74
CA ILE A 122 3.26 -7.03 -11.94
C ILE A 122 2.85 -5.77 -11.17
N ASN A 123 1.55 -5.48 -11.14
CA ASN A 123 1.03 -4.35 -10.39
C ASN A 123 1.18 -4.56 -8.87
N VAL A 124 1.63 -3.52 -8.16
CA VAL A 124 1.81 -3.47 -6.69
C VAL A 124 0.60 -4.02 -5.92
N PHE A 125 -0.63 -3.76 -6.38
CA PHE A 125 -1.84 -4.27 -5.75
C PHE A 125 -1.89 -5.81 -5.73
N VAL A 126 -1.40 -6.48 -6.77
CA VAL A 126 -1.30 -7.95 -6.85
C VAL A 126 -0.22 -8.46 -5.89
N ILE A 127 0.93 -7.78 -5.85
CA ILE A 127 2.10 -8.15 -5.05
C ILE A 127 1.73 -8.24 -3.57
N ILE A 128 0.95 -7.26 -3.07
CA ILE A 128 0.46 -7.24 -1.69
C ILE A 128 -0.36 -8.50 -1.35
N PHE A 129 -1.24 -8.97 -2.25
CA PHE A 129 -2.05 -10.18 -2.01
C PHE A 129 -1.23 -11.47 -1.95
N ALA A 130 -0.09 -11.52 -2.63
CA ALA A 130 0.81 -12.67 -2.59
C ALA A 130 1.76 -12.63 -1.39
N LEU A 131 2.30 -11.45 -1.06
CA LEU A 131 3.30 -11.28 0.00
C LEU A 131 2.70 -11.30 1.41
N ILE A 132 1.48 -10.76 1.61
CA ILE A 132 0.83 -10.77 2.94
C ILE A 132 0.66 -12.19 3.51
N PRO A 133 0.05 -13.16 2.80
CA PRO A 133 -0.05 -14.50 3.34
C PRO A 133 1.35 -15.07 3.60
N MET A 134 2.28 -14.97 2.65
CA MET A 134 3.64 -15.53 2.75
C MET A 134 4.47 -14.98 3.92
N SER A 135 4.39 -13.69 4.20
CA SER A 135 5.19 -13.02 5.23
C SER A 135 4.77 -13.37 6.67
N LYS A 136 3.49 -13.71 6.89
CA LYS A 136 2.91 -13.98 8.21
C LYS A 136 3.63 -15.10 8.99
N PRO A 137 3.85 -16.31 8.44
CA PRO A 137 4.62 -17.35 9.13
C PRO A 137 6.10 -17.02 9.26
N ILE A 138 6.73 -16.40 8.26
CA ILE A 138 8.15 -16.00 8.31
C ILE A 138 8.42 -15.06 9.50
N PHE A 139 7.57 -14.04 9.67
CA PHE A 139 7.69 -13.10 10.79
C PHE A 139 7.38 -13.75 12.14
N ARG A 140 6.45 -14.71 12.16
CA ARG A 140 6.07 -15.44 13.37
C ARG A 140 7.22 -16.34 13.86
N GLU A 141 7.92 -17.03 12.96
CA GLU A 141 9.05 -17.90 13.30
C GLU A 141 10.29 -17.11 13.75
N LEU A 142 10.55 -15.96 13.12
CA LEU A 142 11.66 -15.08 13.49
C LEU A 142 11.36 -14.13 14.67
N ASN A 143 10.16 -14.18 15.23
CA ASN A 143 9.70 -13.31 16.31
C ASN A 143 9.84 -11.80 16.00
N ILE A 144 9.57 -11.41 14.75
CA ILE A 144 9.65 -10.02 14.29
C ILE A 144 8.27 -9.36 14.43
N SER A 145 8.24 -8.07 14.80
CA SER A 145 6.98 -7.32 14.84
C SER A 145 6.35 -7.23 13.46
N TRP A 146 5.06 -7.59 13.36
CA TRP A 146 4.26 -7.52 12.12
C TRP A 146 4.29 -6.13 11.45
N LYS A 147 4.56 -5.07 12.21
CA LYS A 147 4.68 -3.70 11.70
C LYS A 147 5.82 -3.54 10.68
N LEU A 148 6.85 -4.39 10.75
CA LEU A 148 8.00 -4.30 9.85
C LEU A 148 7.71 -4.90 8.46
N VAL A 149 6.57 -5.58 8.26
CA VAL A 149 6.23 -6.19 6.96
C VAL A 149 6.06 -5.15 5.85
N ILE A 150 5.74 -3.91 6.21
CA ILE A 150 5.56 -2.81 5.27
C ILE A 150 6.88 -2.41 4.57
N ILE A 151 8.01 -2.57 5.27
CA ILE A 151 9.33 -2.16 4.79
C ILE A 151 9.77 -2.99 3.59
N PRO A 152 9.79 -4.34 3.65
CA PRO A 152 10.21 -5.13 2.51
C PRO A 152 9.20 -5.10 1.37
N ILE A 153 7.89 -4.96 1.64
CA ILE A 153 6.86 -4.88 0.59
C ILE A 153 7.04 -3.56 -0.18
N PHE A 154 6.88 -2.41 0.48
CA PHE A 154 6.93 -1.12 -0.21
C PHE A 154 8.34 -0.68 -0.60
N GLY A 155 9.36 -1.09 0.13
CA GLY A 155 10.75 -0.77 -0.23
C GLY A 155 11.14 -1.35 -1.59
N GLY A 156 10.77 -2.60 -1.86
CA GLY A 156 11.11 -3.24 -3.14
C GLY A 156 10.28 -2.69 -4.32
N ASP A 157 9.06 -2.23 -4.06
CA ASP A 157 8.23 -1.55 -5.06
C ASP A 157 8.75 -0.12 -5.37
N ILE A 158 9.23 0.62 -4.37
CA ILE A 158 9.68 2.03 -4.50
C ILE A 158 10.99 2.15 -5.27
N ASP A 159 11.98 1.28 -5.02
CA ASP A 159 13.28 1.34 -5.71
C ASP A 159 13.18 1.04 -7.21
N VAL A 160 12.16 0.29 -7.66
CA VAL A 160 11.98 -0.05 -9.09
C VAL A 160 11.27 1.06 -9.85
N HIS A 161 10.31 1.75 -9.23
CA HIS A 161 9.64 2.88 -9.87
C HIS A 161 10.55 4.11 -10.01
N ASP A 162 11.50 4.29 -9.09
CA ASP A 162 12.51 5.35 -9.15
C ASP A 162 13.56 5.09 -10.25
N ASP A 163 13.94 3.81 -10.51
CA ASP A 163 14.86 3.45 -11.60
C ASP A 163 14.26 3.70 -13.01
N ASP A 164 12.97 3.41 -13.21
CA ASP A 164 12.29 3.63 -14.50
C ASP A 164 12.02 5.14 -14.75
N ALA A 165 11.67 5.89 -13.71
CA ALA A 165 11.54 7.36 -13.78
C ALA A 165 12.90 8.04 -14.08
N SER A 166 14.00 7.52 -13.51
CA SER A 166 15.36 8.00 -13.75
C SER A 166 15.84 7.71 -15.18
N ARG A 167 15.45 6.57 -15.76
CA ARG A 167 15.81 6.21 -17.15
C ARG A 167 15.00 6.97 -18.20
N CYS A 168 13.74 7.31 -17.94
CA CYS A 168 12.96 8.20 -18.78
C CYS A 168 13.44 9.66 -18.71
N ALA A 169 13.96 10.14 -17.57
CA ALA A 169 14.49 11.50 -17.43
C ALA A 169 15.85 11.72 -18.11
N ILE A 170 16.63 10.66 -18.36
CA ILE A 170 17.94 10.75 -19.04
C ILE A 170 17.80 10.60 -20.57
N LEU A 171 16.65 10.11 -21.06
CA LEU A 171 16.38 9.88 -22.49
C LEU A 171 15.31 10.81 -23.09
N ALA A 172 14.91 11.87 -22.38
CA ALA A 172 13.97 12.90 -22.85
C ALA A 172 14.68 14.24 -23.10
#